data_AF-A0A966PQI1-F1
#
_entry.id   AF-A0A966PQI1-F1
#
_cell.length_a   1.000
_cell.length_b   1.000
_cell.length_c   1.000
_cell.angle_alpha   90.00
_cell.angle_beta   90.00
_cell.angle_gamma   90.00
#
_symmetry.space_group_name_H-M   'P 1'
#
loop_
_entity.id
_entity.type
_entity.pdbx_description
1 polymer ?
#
loop_
_entity_poly.entity_id
_entity_poly.type
_entity_poly.pdbx_seq_one_letter_code
_entity_poly.pdbx_strand_id
1 'polypeptide(L)'
;MKIVINRCFGGFGLSEQAHAFIAKRKGWKHACDDWDADYWYSEPSKAVYSTDLLRNDPDLVAAVETLGAGVNGHYAELKIVDVPDEVDWYIHEYDGLEEVREKHRTWS
;
A
#
# COMPACT_ATOMS: atom_id res chain seq x y z
N MET A 1 -6.20 6.98 -13.05
CA MET A 1 -5.86 5.89 -12.12
C MET A 1 -5.83 6.37 -10.67
N LYS A 2 -6.06 5.45 -9.72
CA LYS A 2 -6.00 5.70 -8.28
C LYS A 2 -4.67 5.22 -7.70
N ILE A 3 -4.07 6.03 -6.84
CA ILE A 3 -2.79 5.73 -6.18
C ILE A 3 -2.95 5.93 -4.69
N VAL A 4 -2.47 4.96 -3.91
CA VAL A 4 -2.47 5.01 -2.46
C VAL A 4 -1.12 5.53 -1.95
N ILE A 5 -1.19 6.58 -1.15
CA ILE A 5 -0.04 7.23 -0.51
C ILE A 5 -0.21 7.25 1.00
N ASN A 6 0.91 7.31 1.72
CA ASN A 6 0.95 7.57 3.15
C ASN A 6 1.06 9.08 3.45
N ARG A 7 0.27 9.56 4.41
CA ARG A 7 0.23 10.95 4.88
C ARG A 7 0.60 11.10 6.36
N CYS A 8 1.20 10.07 6.96
CA CYS A 8 1.75 10.10 8.31
C CYS A 8 3.29 9.97 8.30
N PHE A 9 3.95 10.50 9.32
CA PHE A 9 5.39 10.27 9.51
C PHE A 9 5.66 8.83 9.96
N GLY A 10 6.74 8.24 9.48
CA GLY A 10 7.13 6.85 9.76
C GLY A 10 7.20 6.02 8.49
N GLY A 11 6.11 5.36 8.10
CA GLY A 11 6.16 4.49 6.92
C GLY A 11 4.82 3.98 6.40
N PHE A 12 4.86 3.37 5.22
CA PHE A 12 3.70 2.77 4.57
C PHE A 12 3.33 1.44 5.23
N GLY A 13 2.52 1.50 6.28
CA GLY A 13 2.02 0.34 7.02
C GLY A 13 0.55 0.06 6.74
N LEU A 14 0.20 -1.21 6.54
CA LEU A 14 -1.17 -1.69 6.50
C LEU A 14 -1.56 -2.30 7.86
N SER A 15 -2.81 -2.15 8.25
CA SER A 15 -3.35 -2.89 9.39
C SER A 15 -3.47 -4.39 9.08
N GLU A 16 -3.57 -5.22 10.11
CA GLU A 16 -3.88 -6.66 9.98
C GLU A 16 -5.19 -6.87 9.19
N GLN A 17 -6.21 -6.04 9.46
CA GLN A 17 -7.49 -6.07 8.76
C GLN A 17 -7.33 -5.80 7.26
N ALA A 18 -6.48 -4.84 6.88
CA ALA A 18 -6.19 -4.54 5.48
C ALA A 18 -5.44 -5.67 4.79
N HIS A 19 -4.44 -6.25 5.46
CA HIS A 19 -3.71 -7.41 4.95
C HIS A 19 -4.66 -8.60 4.71
N ALA A 20 -5.51 -8.93 5.68
CA ALA A 20 -6.51 -9.99 5.54
C ALA A 20 -7.50 -9.72 4.38
N PHE A 21 -7.94 -8.47 4.22
CA PHE A 21 -8.82 -8.07 3.12
C PHE A 21 -8.16 -8.27 1.75
N ILE A 22 -6.94 -7.78 1.57
CA ILE A 22 -6.19 -7.89 0.31
C ILE A 22 -5.84 -9.35 0.03
N ALA A 23 -5.37 -10.09 1.04
CA ALA A 23 -5.03 -11.50 0.92
C ALA A 23 -6.21 -12.35 0.44
N LYS A 24 -7.41 -12.11 0.99
CA LYS A 24 -8.63 -12.80 0.55
C LYS A 24 -8.92 -12.55 -0.94
N ARG A 25 -8.69 -11.33 -1.42
CA ARG A 25 -8.94 -10.94 -2.82
C ARG A 25 -7.90 -11.52 -3.79
N LYS A 26 -6.65 -11.61 -3.34
CA LYS A 26 -5.54 -12.15 -4.13
C LYS A 26 -5.34 -13.67 -3.99
N GLY A 27 -6.04 -14.31 -3.07
CA GLY A 27 -5.88 -15.75 -2.78
C GLY A 27 -4.58 -16.09 -2.03
N TRP A 28 -4.05 -15.15 -1.26
CA TRP A 28 -2.84 -15.36 -0.46
C TRP A 28 -3.13 -16.20 0.77
N LYS A 29 -2.11 -16.92 1.23
CA LYS A 29 -2.19 -17.76 2.42
C LYS A 29 -1.71 -16.99 3.63
N HIS A 30 -2.50 -17.02 4.70
CA HIS A 30 -2.13 -16.50 6.00
C HIS A 30 -1.22 -17.51 6.73
N ALA A 31 -0.27 -17.01 7.51
CA ALA A 31 0.47 -17.76 8.52
C ALA A 31 0.80 -16.84 9.70
N CYS A 32 1.13 -17.43 10.84
CA CYS A 32 1.67 -16.74 12.00
C CYS A 32 2.99 -17.39 12.42
N ASP A 33 3.85 -16.63 13.09
CA ASP A 33 5.06 -17.17 13.75
C ASP A 33 4.82 -17.43 15.25
N ASP A 34 5.87 -17.90 15.94
CA ASP A 34 5.84 -18.21 17.38
C ASP A 34 5.63 -16.96 18.27
N TRP A 35 5.63 -15.75 17.69
CA TRP A 35 5.43 -14.47 18.36
C TRP A 35 4.07 -13.83 18.04
N ASP A 36 3.15 -14.59 17.45
CA ASP A 36 1.83 -14.14 16.98
C ASP A 36 1.91 -12.99 15.96
N ALA A 37 3.02 -12.89 15.20
CA ALA A 37 3.09 -11.96 14.08
C ALA A 37 2.41 -12.56 12.85
N ASP A 38 1.40 -11.87 12.31
CA ASP A 38 0.71 -12.29 11.10
C ASP A 38 1.52 -12.01 9.83
N TYR A 39 1.61 -13.03 8.97
CA TYR A 39 2.25 -12.98 7.67
C TYR A 39 1.30 -13.47 6.57
N TRP A 40 1.52 -12.98 5.36
CA TRP A 40 0.79 -13.45 4.17
C TRP A 40 1.76 -13.85 3.08
N TYR A 41 1.48 -14.97 2.43
CA TYR A 41 2.30 -15.56 1.39
C TYR A 41 1.56 -15.55 0.06
N SER A 42 2.20 -14.97 -0.96
CA SER A 42 1.72 -15.07 -2.35
C SER A 42 1.93 -16.48 -2.90
N GLU A 43 3.05 -17.10 -2.53
CA GLU A 43 3.44 -18.47 -2.85
C GLU A 43 4.23 -19.05 -1.66
N PRO A 44 4.38 -20.38 -1.53
CA PRO A 44 5.19 -20.97 -0.46
C PRO A 44 6.57 -20.30 -0.38
N SER A 45 6.99 -19.88 0.81
CA SER A 45 8.26 -19.16 1.09
C SER A 45 8.38 -17.72 0.57
N LYS A 46 7.34 -17.13 -0.05
CA LYS A 46 7.33 -15.72 -0.48
C LYS A 46 6.34 -14.90 0.34
N ALA A 47 6.81 -14.45 1.51
CA ALA A 47 6.08 -13.51 2.35
C ALA A 47 5.88 -12.19 1.59
N VAL A 48 4.74 -11.52 1.83
CA VAL A 48 4.37 -10.27 1.18
C VAL A 48 4.17 -9.21 2.25
N TYR A 49 4.90 -8.12 2.10
CA TYR A 49 4.84 -6.96 2.98
C TYR A 49 4.02 -5.84 2.33
N SER A 50 3.60 -4.85 3.13
CA SER A 50 2.88 -3.67 2.63
C SER A 50 3.65 -2.92 1.54
N THR A 51 4.99 -2.96 1.60
CA THR A 51 5.90 -2.33 0.62
C THR A 51 5.99 -3.07 -0.71
N ASP A 52 5.61 -4.35 -0.76
CA ASP A 52 5.62 -5.15 -2.00
C ASP A 52 4.40 -4.88 -2.88
N LEU A 53 3.35 -4.26 -2.31
CA LEU A 53 2.17 -3.86 -3.04
C LEU A 53 2.45 -2.62 -3.90
N LEU A 54 2.07 -2.70 -5.18
CA LEU A 54 2.08 -1.54 -6.04
C LEU A 54 1.10 -0.49 -5.51
N ARG A 55 1.49 0.79 -5.58
CA ARG A 55 0.65 1.87 -5.02
C ARG A 55 -0.65 2.09 -5.79
N ASN A 56 -0.73 1.59 -7.02
CA ASN A 56 -1.93 1.54 -7.84
C ASN A 56 -2.56 0.14 -7.90
N ASP A 57 -2.21 -0.77 -6.97
CA ASP A 57 -2.82 -2.10 -6.91
C ASP A 57 -4.33 -1.98 -6.65
N PRO A 58 -5.19 -2.59 -7.49
CA PRO A 58 -6.63 -2.44 -7.37
C PRO A 58 -7.20 -3.01 -6.06
N ASP A 59 -6.56 -4.01 -5.46
CA ASP A 59 -7.00 -4.58 -4.18
C ASP A 59 -6.58 -3.69 -3.00
N LEU A 60 -5.43 -3.02 -3.11
CA LEU A 60 -5.02 -1.99 -2.15
C LEU A 60 -5.96 -0.78 -2.20
N VAL A 61 -6.30 -0.30 -3.40
CA VAL A 61 -7.29 0.79 -3.58
C VAL A 61 -8.63 0.37 -2.98
N ALA A 62 -9.12 -0.82 -3.30
CA ALA A 62 -10.38 -1.33 -2.76
C ALA A 62 -10.35 -1.44 -1.22
N ALA A 63 -9.21 -1.80 -0.62
CA ALA A 63 -9.07 -1.84 0.83
C ALA A 63 -9.21 -0.46 1.47
N VAL A 64 -8.55 0.57 0.92
CA VAL A 64 -8.65 1.95 1.42
C VAL A 64 -10.07 2.50 1.26
N GLU A 65 -10.74 2.24 0.14
CA GLU A 65 -12.13 2.67 -0.08
C GLU A 65 -13.12 1.99 0.87
N THR A 66 -12.90 0.70 1.16
CA THR A 66 -13.84 -0.10 1.96
C THR A 66 -13.63 0.09 3.46
N LEU A 67 -12.38 0.11 3.91
CA LEU A 67 -12.02 0.12 5.34
C LEU A 67 -11.80 1.54 5.87
N GLY A 68 -11.59 2.53 5.00
CA GLY A 68 -11.25 3.89 5.40
C GLY A 68 -10.05 3.90 6.34
N ALA A 69 -10.18 4.55 7.51
CA ALA A 69 -9.13 4.60 8.52
C ALA A 69 -8.72 3.22 9.07
N GLY A 70 -9.58 2.19 8.94
CA GLY A 70 -9.26 0.82 9.35
C GLY A 70 -8.15 0.18 8.51
N VAL A 71 -7.75 0.80 7.40
CA VAL A 71 -6.63 0.34 6.58
C VAL A 71 -5.26 0.66 7.19
N ASN A 72 -5.21 1.65 8.08
CA ASN A 72 -3.97 2.25 8.56
C ASN A 72 -3.24 1.32 9.52
N GLY A 73 -1.98 0.99 9.18
CA GLY A 73 -1.07 0.36 10.12
C GLY A 73 -0.54 1.35 11.17
N HIS A 74 0.38 0.87 12.02
CA HIS A 74 1.07 1.74 12.98
C HIS A 74 1.83 2.85 12.26
N TYR A 75 1.61 4.10 12.70
CA TYR A 75 2.27 5.30 12.14
C TYR A 75 2.01 5.50 10.64
N ALA A 76 0.81 5.14 10.17
CA ALA A 76 0.39 5.32 8.78
C ALA A 76 -0.96 6.05 8.70
N GLU A 77 -1.15 6.84 7.64
CA GLU A 77 -2.43 7.42 7.24
C GLU A 77 -2.55 7.28 5.72
N LEU A 78 -3.26 6.24 5.27
CA LEU A 78 -3.35 5.93 3.84
C LEU A 78 -4.47 6.71 3.18
N LYS A 79 -4.15 7.30 2.03
CA LYS A 79 -5.06 8.14 1.25
C LYS A 79 -4.97 7.79 -0.23
N ILE A 80 -6.11 7.85 -0.92
CA ILE A 80 -6.17 7.76 -2.38
C ILE A 80 -5.99 9.14 -3.00
N VAL A 81 -5.17 9.18 -4.06
CA VAL A 81 -5.01 10.31 -4.98
C VAL A 81 -5.37 9.84 -6.38
N ASP A 82 -6.18 10.62 -7.08
CA ASP A 82 -6.50 10.42 -8.49
C ASP A 82 -5.45 11.09 -9.37
N VAL A 83 -4.89 10.33 -10.30
CA VAL A 83 -3.94 10.78 -11.32
C VAL A 83 -4.52 10.47 -12.70
N PRO A 84 -4.43 11.36 -13.70
CA PRO A 84 -4.84 11.04 -15.06
C PRO A 84 -4.13 9.81 -15.61
N ASP A 85 -4.80 8.99 -16.42
CA ASP A 85 -4.23 7.73 -16.92
C ASP A 85 -3.06 7.94 -17.89
N GLU A 86 -3.02 9.08 -18.59
CA GLU A 86 -1.93 9.45 -19.51
C GLU A 86 -0.66 10.00 -18.81
N VAL A 87 -0.68 10.20 -17.49
CA VAL A 87 0.41 10.84 -16.75
C VAL A 87 1.34 9.79 -16.15
N ASP A 88 2.61 9.81 -16.57
CA ASP A 88 3.68 9.10 -15.87
C ASP A 88 3.94 9.74 -14.51
N TRP A 89 4.03 8.92 -13.47
CA TRP A 89 4.16 9.38 -12.09
C TRP A 89 5.21 8.60 -11.30
N TYR A 90 5.62 9.17 -10.18
CA TYR A 90 6.44 8.51 -9.17
C TYR A 90 6.06 8.99 -7.75
N ILE A 91 6.44 8.21 -6.74
CA ILE A 91 6.31 8.63 -5.34
C ILE A 91 7.55 9.44 -4.94
N HIS A 92 7.33 10.65 -4.46
CA HIS A 92 8.31 11.43 -3.72
C HIS A 92 7.99 11.29 -2.23
N GLU A 93 8.97 10.90 -1.43
CA GLU A 93 8.78 10.52 -0.03
C GLU A 93 9.77 11.26 0.88
N TYR A 94 9.29 11.72 2.04
CA TYR A 94 10.10 12.31 3.09
C TYR A 94 9.59 11.89 4.48
N ASP A 95 10.34 10.99 5.13
CA ASP A 95 10.05 10.44 6.47
C ASP A 95 8.63 9.84 6.60
N GLY A 96 8.24 9.03 5.63
CA GLY A 96 6.92 8.40 5.50
C GLY A 96 5.88 9.29 4.80
N LEU A 97 6.07 10.61 4.73
CA LEU A 97 5.16 11.50 4.02
C LEU A 97 5.37 11.40 2.51
N GLU A 98 4.36 10.85 1.84
CA GLU A 98 4.41 10.60 0.41
C GLU A 98 3.61 11.64 -0.37
N GLU A 99 4.11 11.96 -1.55
CA GLU A 99 3.49 12.77 -2.58
C GLU A 99 3.57 12.04 -3.91
N VAL A 100 2.49 12.03 -4.67
CA VAL A 100 2.55 11.64 -6.08
C VAL A 100 3.03 12.83 -6.88
N ARG A 101 4.08 12.65 -7.69
CA ARG A 101 4.58 13.67 -8.62
C ARG A 101 4.58 13.14 -10.04
N GLU A 102 4.24 14.02 -10.97
CA GLU A 102 4.36 13.74 -12.41
C GLU A 102 5.83 13.71 -12.83
N LYS A 103 6.16 12.81 -13.75
CA LYS A 103 7.48 12.73 -14.37
C LYS A 103 7.56 13.71 -15.55
N HIS A 104 8.20 14.85 -15.33
CA HIS A 104 8.37 15.87 -16.37
C HIS A 104 9.63 15.66 -17.21
N ARG A 105 9.61 16.16 -18.45
CA ARG A 105 10.80 16.26 -19.31
C ARG A 105 11.68 17.40 -18.82
N THR A 106 12.98 17.19 -18.84
CA THR A 106 13.99 18.22 -18.54
C THR A 106 14.86 18.44 -19.78
N TRP A 107 15.24 19.70 -20.01
CA TRP A 107 16.19 20.10 -21.05
C TRP A 107 17.22 21.02 -20.41
N SER A 108 18.48 20.88 -20.79
CA SER A 108 19.63 21.65 -20.31
C SER A 108 20.43 22.20 -21.48
#